data_AF-A0A0A9YG52-F1
#
_entry.id   AF-A0A0A9YG52-F1
#
_cell.length_a   1.000
_cell.length_b   1.000
_cell.length_c   1.000
_cell.angle_alpha   90.00
_cell.angle_beta   90.00
_cell.angle_gamma   90.00
#
_symmetry.space_group_name_H-M   'P 1'
#
loop_
_entity.id
_entity.type
_entity.pdbx_description
1 polymer ?
#
loop_
_entity_poly.entity_id
_entity_poly.type
_entity_poly.pdbx_seq_one_letter_code
_entity_poly.pdbx_strand_id
1 'polypeptide(L)'
;MPFNINVLRLLRVSRVLATFHYAVPSSAMTLILLFVNIIKHSVPALISIGLIHALCVYVFAIVGLHVFGYIVPFPGGFYDTSFNNFQTFVNALVMTFRLSTL
;
A
#
# COMPACT_ATOMS: atom_id res chain seq x y z
N MET A 1 17.24 15.60 -0.59
CA MET A 1 16.87 14.52 0.35
C MET A 1 18.12 13.66 0.59
N PRO A 2 18.81 13.77 1.74
CA PRO A 2 19.94 12.90 2.03
C PRO A 2 19.46 11.44 2.18
N PHE A 3 20.18 10.50 1.56
CA PHE A 3 19.90 9.07 1.73
C PHE A 3 20.08 8.68 3.21
N ASN A 4 19.00 8.19 3.83
CA ASN A 4 19.00 7.82 5.24
C ASN A 4 19.64 6.43 5.42
N ILE A 5 20.79 6.37 6.09
CA ILE A 5 21.51 5.14 6.45
C ILE A 5 20.64 4.10 7.18
N ASN A 6 19.53 4.51 7.79
CA ASN A 6 18.57 3.60 8.41
C ASN A 6 17.89 2.67 7.39
N VAL A 7 17.74 3.05 6.11
CA VAL A 7 17.20 2.13 5.10
C VAL A 7 18.11 0.93 4.84
N LEU A 8 19.43 1.10 4.96
CA LEU A 8 20.39 -0.01 4.87
C LEU A 8 20.28 -0.97 6.05
N ARG A 9 19.77 -0.52 7.22
CA ARG A 9 19.53 -1.39 8.38
C ARG A 9 18.33 -2.31 8.16
N LEU A 10 17.35 -1.92 7.34
CA LEU A 10 16.22 -2.78 6.95
C LEU A 10 16.67 -4.00 6.15
N LEU A 11 17.81 -3.95 5.46
CA LEU A 11 18.38 -5.12 4.80
C LEU A 11 18.67 -6.26 5.78
N ARG A 12 18.89 -5.99 7.07
CA ARG A 12 19.06 -7.06 8.08
C ARG A 12 17.79 -7.85 8.32
N VAL A 13 16.61 -7.25 8.10
CA VAL A 13 15.30 -7.95 8.22
C VAL A 13 15.16 -9.03 7.14
N SER A 14 15.85 -8.89 6.00
CA SER A 14 15.89 -9.96 4.98
C SER A 14 16.45 -11.28 5.50
N ARG A 15 17.36 -11.23 6.48
CA ARG A 15 17.89 -12.43 7.14
C ARG A 15 16.83 -13.14 7.96
N VAL A 16 15.90 -12.42 8.59
CA VAL A 16 14.80 -13.02 9.37
C VAL A 16 13.86 -13.81 8.47
N LEU A 17 13.54 -13.28 7.28
CA LEU A 17 12.79 -14.00 6.25
C LEU A 17 13.50 -15.28 5.78
N ALA A 18 14.85 -15.23 5.66
CA ALA A 18 15.64 -16.41 5.34
C ALA A 18 15.68 -17.44 6.47
N THR A 19 15.79 -17.00 7.74
CA THR A 19 15.77 -17.90 8.91
C THR A 19 14.41 -18.59 9.05
N PHE A 20 13.31 -17.92 8.69
CA PHE A 20 11.97 -18.51 8.68
C PHE A 20 11.90 -19.72 7.72
N HIS A 21 12.65 -19.70 6.62
CA HIS A 21 12.71 -20.83 5.69
C HIS A 21 13.38 -22.08 6.30
N TYR A 22 14.38 -21.90 7.17
CA TYR A 22 15.12 -23.02 7.81
C TYR A 22 14.50 -23.50 9.12
N ALA A 23 13.78 -22.63 9.83
CA ALA A 23 13.13 -22.96 11.10
C ALA A 23 11.78 -23.66 10.94
N VAL A 24 11.22 -23.69 9.73
CA VAL A 24 9.94 -24.35 9.45
C VAL A 24 10.17 -25.87 9.28
N PRO A 25 9.49 -26.73 10.06
CA PRO A 25 9.60 -28.17 9.93
C PRO A 25 9.12 -28.64 8.54
N SER A 26 9.72 -29.71 8.03
CA SER A 26 9.49 -30.25 6.69
C SER A 26 8.03 -30.58 6.36
N SER A 27 7.19 -30.86 7.37
CA SER A 27 5.74 -31.05 7.20
C SER A 27 4.98 -29.75 6.89
N ALA A 28 5.42 -28.60 7.43
CA ALA A 28 4.84 -27.29 7.19
C ALA A 28 5.44 -26.60 5.93
N MET A 29 6.64 -27.01 5.51
CA MET A 29 7.28 -26.51 4.29
C MET A 29 6.44 -26.79 3.04
N THR A 30 5.83 -27.98 2.94
CA THR A 30 4.94 -28.33 1.81
C THR A 30 3.75 -27.39 1.72
N LEU A 31 3.14 -27.05 2.87
CA LEU A 31 2.02 -26.12 2.94
C LEU A 31 2.46 -24.70 2.52
N ILE A 32 3.61 -24.21 2.99
CA ILE A 32 4.17 -22.91 2.57
C ILE A 32 4.48 -22.90 1.07
N LEU A 33 5.06 -23.96 0.53
CA LEU A 33 5.35 -24.08 -0.90
C LEU A 33 4.08 -24.06 -1.75
N LEU A 34 3.01 -24.74 -1.30
CA LEU A 34 1.71 -24.71 -1.96
C LEU A 34 1.11 -23.29 -1.93
N PHE A 35 1.13 -22.60 -0.79
CA PHE A 35 0.66 -21.21 -0.69
C PHE A 35 1.46 -20.28 -1.60
N VAL A 36 2.79 -20.38 -1.60
CA VAL A 36 3.65 -19.56 -2.47
C VAL A 36 3.35 -19.83 -3.95
N ASN A 37 3.11 -21.09 -4.33
CA ASN A 37 2.78 -21.45 -5.69
C ASN A 37 1.41 -20.88 -6.12
N ILE A 38 0.39 -21.03 -5.27
CA ILE A 38 -0.95 -20.48 -5.49
C ILE A 38 -0.92 -18.96 -5.62
N ILE A 39 -0.16 -18.28 -4.74
CA ILE A 39 0.02 -16.83 -4.79
C ILE A 39 0.71 -16.46 -6.11
N LYS A 40 1.81 -17.12 -6.48
CA LYS A 40 2.52 -16.83 -7.74
C LYS A 40 1.64 -16.99 -8.98
N HIS A 41 0.78 -18.01 -9.03
CA HIS A 41 -0.16 -18.17 -10.13
C HIS A 41 -1.27 -17.12 -10.14
N SER A 42 -1.70 -16.65 -8.97
CA SER A 42 -2.74 -15.62 -8.84
C SER A 42 -2.21 -14.19 -8.96
N VAL A 43 -0.90 -13.97 -8.77
CA VAL A 43 -0.25 -12.65 -8.80
C VAL A 43 -0.51 -11.90 -10.12
N PRO A 44 -0.41 -12.50 -11.32
CA PRO A 44 -0.71 -11.81 -12.57
C PRO A 44 -2.16 -11.27 -12.61
N ALA A 45 -3.13 -12.08 -12.18
CA ALA A 45 -4.53 -11.66 -12.11
C ALA A 45 -4.76 -10.57 -11.04
N LEU A 46 -4.08 -10.69 -9.90
CA LEU A 46 -4.12 -9.69 -8.83
C LEU A 46 -3.52 -8.35 -9.27
N ILE A 47 -2.46 -8.37 -10.08
CA ILE A 47 -1.88 -7.15 -10.66
C ILE A 47 -2.88 -6.49 -11.61
N SER A 48 -3.55 -7.26 -12.48
CA SER A 48 -4.55 -6.70 -13.39
C SER A 48 -5.69 -6.00 -12.64
N ILE A 49 -6.25 -6.62 -11.61
CA ILE A 49 -7.33 -6.00 -10.82
C ILE A 49 -6.82 -4.81 -9.98
N GLY A 50 -5.59 -4.91 -9.46
CA GLY A 50 -4.93 -3.82 -8.74
C GLY A 50 -4.62 -2.62 -9.63
N LEU A 51 -4.24 -2.83 -10.88
CA LEU A 51 -4.02 -1.77 -11.86
C LEU A 51 -5.32 -1.06 -12.22
N ILE A 52 -6.41 -1.82 -12.44
CA ILE A 52 -7.73 -1.25 -12.68
C ILE A 52 -8.18 -0.44 -11.46
N HIS A 53 -8.00 -0.98 -10.25
CA HIS A 53 -8.30 -0.27 -9.01
C HIS A 53 -7.46 1.02 -8.87
N ALA A 54 -6.17 0.96 -9.16
CA ALA A 54 -5.29 2.12 -9.13
C ALA A 54 -5.71 3.21 -10.14
N LEU A 55 -6.17 2.81 -11.33
CA LEU A 55 -6.72 3.73 -12.32
C LEU A 55 -8.01 4.41 -11.82
N CYS A 56 -8.92 3.64 -11.22
CA CYS A 56 -10.12 4.20 -10.59
C CYS A 56 -9.74 5.23 -9.51
N VAL A 57 -8.85 4.87 -8.59
CA VAL A 57 -8.36 5.79 -7.54
C VAL A 57 -7.73 7.04 -8.15
N TYR A 58 -6.96 6.92 -9.22
CA TYR A 58 -6.36 8.06 -9.91
C TYR A 58 -7.42 9.04 -10.45
N VAL A 59 -8.42 8.54 -11.18
CA VAL A 59 -9.49 9.38 -11.75
C VAL A 59 -10.27 10.06 -10.64
N PHE A 60 -10.68 9.32 -9.60
CA PHE A 60 -11.43 9.89 -8.48
C PHE A 60 -10.60 10.87 -7.64
N ALA A 61 -9.29 10.66 -7.49
CA ALA A 61 -8.41 11.61 -6.81
C ALA A 61 -8.31 12.95 -7.55
N ILE A 62 -8.22 12.94 -8.88
CA ILE A 62 -8.22 14.16 -9.69
C ILE A 62 -9.56 14.88 -9.58
N VAL A 63 -10.67 14.15 -9.69
CA VAL A 63 -12.01 14.74 -9.52
C VAL A 63 -12.17 15.33 -8.11
N GLY A 64 -11.76 14.60 -7.08
CA GLY A 64 -11.82 15.05 -5.69
C GLY A 64 -10.96 16.28 -5.41
N LEU A 65 -9.79 16.41 -6.04
CA LEU A 65 -8.94 17.60 -5.96
C LEU A 65 -9.65 18.84 -6.55
N HIS A 66 -10.33 18.69 -7.69
CA HIS A 66 -11.05 19.81 -8.31
C HIS A 66 -12.34 20.17 -7.57
N VAL A 67 -13.06 19.18 -7.01
CA VAL A 67 -14.35 19.38 -6.36
C VAL A 67 -14.22 19.75 -4.88
N PHE A 68 -13.24 19.20 -4.16
CA PHE A 68 -13.10 19.35 -2.71
C PHE A 68 -11.81 20.07 -2.30
N GLY A 69 -10.94 20.45 -3.25
CA GLY A 69 -9.64 21.08 -2.93
C GLY A 69 -9.74 22.46 -2.29
N TYR A 70 -10.86 23.16 -2.43
CA TYR A 70 -11.10 24.45 -1.78
C TYR A 70 -11.52 24.32 -0.30
N ILE A 71 -11.84 23.11 0.18
CA ILE A 71 -12.29 22.89 1.56
C ILE A 71 -11.08 23.01 2.49
N VAL A 72 -11.17 23.91 3.46
CA VAL A 72 -10.12 24.14 4.46
C VAL A 72 -10.16 23.01 5.51
N PRO A 73 -9.07 22.25 5.69
CA PRO A 73 -9.02 21.17 6.66
C PRO A 73 -9.04 21.66 8.11
N PHE A 74 -9.71 20.90 8.97
CA PHE A 74 -9.83 21.22 10.40
C PHE A 74 -9.02 20.21 11.24
N PRO A 75 -8.13 20.68 12.15
CA PRO A 75 -7.33 19.80 12.99
C PRO A 75 -8.19 18.88 13.86
N GLY A 76 -7.94 17.58 13.83
CA GLY A 76 -8.62 16.58 14.69
C GLY A 76 -9.95 16.04 14.14
N GLY A 77 -10.35 16.44 12.92
CA GLY A 77 -11.49 15.85 12.21
C GLY A 77 -11.12 14.68 11.31
N PHE A 78 -12.14 14.07 10.67
CA PHE A 78 -11.91 13.08 9.60
C PHE A 78 -11.18 13.69 8.38
N TYR A 79 -11.50 14.95 8.08
CA TYR A 79 -10.84 15.78 7.08
C TYR A 79 -9.82 16.70 7.77
N ASP A 80 -8.54 16.36 7.65
CA ASP A 80 -7.43 16.92 8.44
C ASP A 80 -6.34 17.56 7.57
N THR A 81 -5.56 18.44 8.19
CA THR A 81 -4.46 19.23 7.60
C THR A 81 -3.27 18.38 7.15
N SER A 82 -3.13 17.16 7.66
CA SER A 82 -2.02 16.27 7.35
C SER A 82 -2.26 15.48 6.04
N PHE A 83 -2.76 14.24 6.14
CA PHE A 83 -2.89 13.32 5.00
C PHE A 83 -4.33 13.12 4.50
N ASN A 84 -5.34 13.53 5.27
CA ASN A 84 -6.76 13.27 4.97
C ASN A 84 -7.43 14.50 4.35
N ASN A 85 -6.94 14.96 3.19
CA ASN A 85 -7.52 16.10 2.49
C ASN A 85 -7.37 16.00 0.96
N PHE A 86 -8.08 16.87 0.25
CA PHE A 86 -8.03 16.98 -1.21
C PHE A 86 -7.27 18.21 -1.68
N GLN A 87 -6.35 18.78 -0.87
CA GLN A 87 -5.65 20.01 -1.24
C GLN A 87 -4.45 19.77 -2.16
N THR A 88 -3.83 18.58 -2.08
CA THR A 88 -2.73 18.19 -2.94
C THR A 88 -3.05 16.87 -3.62
N PHE A 89 -2.45 16.62 -4.78
CA PHE A 89 -2.67 15.38 -5.52
C PHE A 89 -2.32 14.12 -4.71
N VAL A 90 -1.21 14.13 -3.96
CA VAL A 90 -0.79 12.99 -3.15
C VAL A 90 -1.76 12.75 -1.99
N ASN A 91 -2.21 13.81 -1.31
CA ASN A 91 -3.21 13.68 -0.25
C ASN A 91 -4.55 13.20 -0.81
N ALA A 92 -4.98 13.71 -1.97
CA ALA A 92 -6.19 13.27 -2.66
C ALA A 92 -6.13 11.79 -3.04
N LEU A 93 -4.96 11.29 -3.48
CA LEU A 93 -4.73 9.87 -3.78
C LEU A 93 -4.89 9.00 -2.53
N VAL A 94 -4.23 9.38 -1.43
CA VAL A 94 -4.33 8.67 -0.14
C VAL A 94 -5.74 8.71 0.42
N MET A 95 -6.41 9.86 0.35
CA MET A 95 -7.78 10.04 0.81
C MET A 95 -8.76 9.19 0.00
N THR A 96 -8.64 9.19 -1.33
CA THR A 96 -9.50 8.38 -2.22
C THR A 96 -9.26 6.89 -2.01
N PHE A 97 -8.00 6.47 -1.86
CA PHE A 97 -7.67 5.08 -1.54
C PHE A 97 -8.27 4.67 -0.18
N ARG A 98 -8.15 5.52 0.84
CA ARG A 98 -8.74 5.29 2.16
C ARG A 98 -10.26 5.14 2.10
N LEU A 99 -10.94 5.96 1.29
CA LEU A 99 -12.38 5.85 1.04
C LEU A 99 -12.78 4.55 0.32
N SER A 100 -11.90 3.99 -0.51
CA SER A 100 -12.17 2.72 -1.20
C SER A 100 -12.03 1.48 -0.33
N THR A 101 -11.31 1.58 0.81
CA THR A 101 -11.06 0.50 1.77
C THR A 101 -11.87 0.62 3.07
N LEU A 102 -12.62 1.70 3.22
CA LEU A 102 -13.55 1.95 4.34
C LEU A 102 -14.77 1.04 4.21
#